data_AF-A0A0R2FB16-F1
#
_entry.id   AF-A0A0R2FB16-F1
#
_cell.length_a   1.000
_cell.length_b   1.000
_cell.length_c   1.000
_cell.angle_alpha   90.00
_cell.angle_beta   90.00
_cell.angle_gamma   90.00
#
_symmetry.space_group_name_H-M   'P 1'
#
loop_
_entity.id
_entity.type
_entity.pdbx_description
1 polymer ?
#
loop_
_entity_poly.entity_id
_entity_poly.type
_entity_poly.pdbx_seq_one_letter_code
_entity_poly.pdbx_strand_id
1 'polypeptide(L)'
;MALQATGSVLGDPKTYKISPQIKRYTLMDLGFVKTKNGNFQLERSLDPNSPFTQANKLKVTFKADLSGFQMGVTTANGLKAINIFKSDKTADNVEQYHFIIDNMIERQVLEEA
;
A
#
# COMPACT_ATOMS: atom_id res chain seq x y z
N MET A 1 12.79 -0.84 11.73
CA MET A 1 13.15 -0.90 10.29
C MET A 1 12.98 0.49 9.71
N ALA A 2 14.02 1.04 9.08
CA ALA A 2 13.97 2.40 8.52
C ALA A 2 13.11 2.40 7.26
N LEU A 3 12.24 3.41 7.11
CA LEU A 3 11.47 3.62 5.87
C LEU A 3 12.44 3.95 4.74
N GLN A 4 12.43 3.14 3.69
CA GLN A 4 13.33 3.20 2.54
C GLN A 4 12.65 3.93 1.36
N ALA A 5 13.44 4.38 0.39
CA ALA A 5 12.92 5.02 -0.83
C ALA A 5 12.25 4.01 -1.79
N THR A 6 12.58 2.72 -1.63
CA THR A 6 12.04 1.59 -2.37
C THR A 6 11.34 0.61 -1.42
N GLY A 7 10.31 -0.06 -1.89
CA GLY A 7 9.54 -1.04 -1.11
C GLY A 7 8.79 -2.02 -2.02
N SER A 8 8.54 -3.20 -1.49
CA SER A 8 7.71 -4.22 -2.11
C SER A 8 6.96 -4.96 -1.02
N VAL A 9 5.79 -5.51 -1.34
CA VAL A 9 5.05 -6.39 -0.42
C VAL A 9 5.61 -7.80 -0.49
N LEU A 10 5.33 -8.61 0.54
CA LEU A 10 5.88 -9.95 0.64
C LEU A 10 5.42 -10.82 -0.56
N GLY A 11 6.38 -11.20 -1.40
CA GLY A 11 6.17 -12.11 -2.53
C GLY A 11 5.81 -11.45 -3.86
N ASP A 12 5.69 -10.12 -3.90
CA ASP A 12 5.48 -9.40 -5.15
C ASP A 12 6.78 -9.41 -5.97
N PRO A 13 6.75 -9.82 -7.26
CA PRO A 13 7.93 -9.73 -8.12
C PRO A 13 8.33 -8.29 -8.44
N LYS A 14 7.41 -7.32 -8.29
CA LYS A 14 7.66 -5.91 -8.55
C LYS A 14 8.18 -5.20 -7.31
N THR A 15 9.03 -4.20 -7.54
CA THR A 15 9.48 -3.25 -6.52
C THR A 15 9.02 -1.87 -6.92
N TYR A 16 8.62 -1.08 -5.92
CA TYR A 16 8.14 0.28 -6.11
C TYR A 16 9.07 1.27 -5.44
N LYS A 17 9.14 2.48 -5.97
CA LYS A 17 9.82 3.62 -5.37
C LYS A 17 8.89 4.81 -5.26
N ILE A 18 9.23 5.74 -4.37
CA ILE A 18 8.52 7.01 -4.27
C ILE A 18 8.76 7.82 -5.55
N SER A 19 7.69 8.31 -6.18
CA SER A 19 7.85 9.21 -7.32
C SER A 19 8.47 10.54 -6.87
N PRO A 20 9.44 11.11 -7.61
CA PRO A 20 9.97 12.46 -7.32
C PRO A 20 8.90 13.55 -7.42
N GLN A 21 7.73 13.26 -8.03
CA GLN A 21 6.62 14.19 -8.19
C GLN A 21 5.55 14.06 -7.09
N ILE A 22 5.81 13.24 -6.06
CA ILE A 22 4.87 13.03 -4.95
C ILE A 22 4.48 14.35 -4.26
N LYS A 23 3.19 14.55 -4.03
CA LYS A 23 2.64 15.73 -3.35
C LYS A 23 1.82 15.30 -2.14
N ARG A 24 1.95 16.05 -1.04
CA ARG A 24 1.17 15.81 0.19
C ARG A 24 -0.33 15.84 -0.04
N TYR A 25 -0.81 16.78 -0.86
CA TYR A 25 -2.22 16.90 -1.19
C TYR A 25 -2.72 15.70 -2.00
N THR A 26 -1.90 15.15 -2.92
CA THR A 26 -2.25 13.93 -3.64
C THR A 26 -2.45 12.74 -2.70
N LEU A 27 -1.64 12.60 -1.65
CA LEU A 27 -1.86 11.55 -0.64
C LEU A 27 -3.21 11.74 0.08
N MET A 28 -3.57 12.98 0.42
CA MET A 28 -4.87 13.27 1.05
C MET A 28 -6.04 12.96 0.11
N ASP A 29 -5.93 13.31 -1.17
CA ASP A 29 -6.94 13.00 -2.21
C ASP A 29 -7.14 11.50 -2.39
N LEU A 30 -6.06 10.71 -2.31
CA LEU A 30 -6.10 9.24 -2.33
C LEU A 30 -6.63 8.64 -1.02
N GLY A 31 -6.94 9.48 -0.03
CA GLY A 31 -7.51 9.08 1.25
C GLY A 31 -6.48 8.53 2.23
N PHE A 32 -5.20 8.91 2.12
CA PHE A 32 -4.23 8.72 3.20
C PHE A 32 -4.58 9.65 4.36
N VAL A 33 -4.50 9.11 5.57
CA VAL A 33 -4.76 9.86 6.79
C VAL A 33 -3.44 10.25 7.42
N LYS A 34 -3.33 11.52 7.81
CA LYS A 34 -2.19 12.00 8.60
C LYS A 34 -2.29 11.47 10.03
N THR A 35 -1.32 10.68 10.43
CA THR A 35 -1.20 10.13 11.79
C THR A 35 -0.67 11.18 12.77
N LYS A 36 -0.77 10.91 14.08
CA LYS A 36 -0.32 11.84 15.13
C LYS A 36 1.17 12.21 15.03
N ASN A 37 2.02 11.31 14.51
CA ASN A 37 3.45 11.57 14.32
C ASN A 37 3.75 12.28 12.98
N GLY A 38 2.73 12.66 12.21
CA GLY A 38 2.85 13.40 10.95
C GLY A 38 2.98 12.53 9.70
N ASN A 39 3.16 11.22 9.83
CA ASN A 39 3.22 10.30 8.69
C ASN A 39 1.86 10.15 8.01
N PHE A 40 1.86 9.79 6.74
CA PHE A 40 0.66 9.53 5.96
C PHE A 40 0.43 8.02 5.86
N GLN A 41 -0.71 7.54 6.33
CA GLN A 41 -1.04 6.12 6.32
C GLN A 41 -2.31 5.86 5.54
N LEU A 42 -2.27 4.83 4.69
CA LEU A 42 -3.42 4.25 4.02
C LEU A 42 -3.59 2.82 4.50
N GLU A 43 -4.83 2.46 4.83
CA GLU A 43 -5.25 1.08 5.04
C GLU A 43 -6.47 0.81 4.15
N ARG A 44 -6.42 -0.25 3.35
CA ARG A 44 -7.49 -0.64 2.43
C ARG A 44 -7.71 -2.14 2.51
N SER A 45 -8.97 -2.55 2.48
CA SER A 45 -9.35 -3.95 2.34
C SER A 45 -9.00 -4.44 0.94
N LEU A 46 -8.48 -5.65 0.86
CA LEU A 46 -8.30 -6.41 -0.37
C LEU A 46 -9.41 -7.45 -0.43
N ASP A 47 -10.64 -7.00 -0.62
CA ASP A 47 -11.79 -7.86 -0.92
C ASP A 47 -12.71 -7.09 -1.87
N PRO A 48 -12.86 -7.55 -3.12
CA PRO A 48 -13.72 -6.89 -4.10
C PRO A 48 -15.21 -7.08 -3.80
N ASN A 49 -15.58 -8.06 -2.96
CA ASN A 49 -16.96 -8.44 -2.70
C ASN A 49 -17.56 -7.77 -1.47
N SER A 50 -16.75 -7.35 -0.49
CA SER A 50 -17.25 -6.61 0.67
C SER A 50 -16.17 -5.82 1.42
N PRO A 51 -16.46 -4.55 1.80
CA PRO A 51 -15.56 -3.78 2.66
C PRO A 51 -15.69 -4.12 4.16
N PHE A 52 -16.65 -4.97 4.56
CA PHE A 52 -16.96 -5.28 5.97
C PHE A 52 -16.58 -6.69 6.41
N THR A 53 -16.09 -7.53 5.50
CA THR A 53 -15.61 -8.88 5.78
C THR A 53 -14.24 -8.85 6.45
N GLN A 54 -13.86 -9.95 7.10
CA GLN A 54 -12.50 -10.17 7.61
C GLN A 54 -11.53 -10.44 6.44
N ALA A 55 -11.35 -9.44 5.59
CA ALA A 55 -10.51 -9.49 4.41
C ALA A 55 -9.08 -9.06 4.73
N ASN A 56 -8.13 -9.54 3.91
CA ASN A 56 -6.74 -9.10 4.00
C ASN A 56 -6.64 -7.61 3.71
N LYS A 57 -5.60 -6.95 4.23
CA LYS A 57 -5.48 -5.49 4.14
C LYS A 57 -4.14 -5.09 3.55
N LEU A 58 -4.18 -4.16 2.60
CA LEU A 58 -3.01 -3.41 2.18
C LEU A 58 -2.82 -2.24 3.13
N LYS A 59 -1.62 -2.11 3.67
CA LYS A 59 -1.18 -0.98 4.48
C LYS A 59 0.00 -0.32 3.82
N VAL A 60 -0.09 0.99 3.59
CA VAL A 60 0.99 1.82 3.05
C VAL A 60 1.23 2.99 3.99
N THR A 61 2.49 3.31 4.28
CA THR A 61 2.85 4.44 5.16
C THR A 61 4.02 5.21 4.57
N PHE A 62 3.83 6.50 4.32
CA PHE A 62 4.87 7.45 3.94
C PHE A 62 5.29 8.29 5.14
N LYS A 63 6.58 8.63 5.22
CA LYS A 63 7.07 9.60 6.20
C LYS A 63 6.46 10.99 5.98
N ALA A 64 6.41 11.81 7.03
CA ALA A 64 5.95 13.20 6.96
C ALA A 64 6.74 14.07 5.94
N ASP A 65 8.03 13.78 5.78
CA ASP A 65 8.96 14.42 4.85
C ASP A 65 8.95 13.80 3.44
N LEU A 66 8.17 12.73 3.22
CA LEU A 66 8.09 11.95 1.98
C LEU A 66 9.43 11.31 1.56
N SER A 67 10.41 11.19 2.46
CA SER A 67 11.74 10.62 2.15
C SER A 67 11.78 9.09 2.11
N GLY A 68 10.71 8.44 2.57
CA GLY A 68 10.65 6.99 2.63
C GLY A 68 9.25 6.49 2.91
N PHE A 69 9.02 5.23 2.55
CA PHE A 69 7.75 4.55 2.74
C PHE A 69 7.94 3.09 3.11
N GLN A 70 6.85 2.47 3.54
CA GLN A 70 6.71 1.03 3.70
C GLN A 70 5.33 0.62 3.21
N MET A 71 5.23 -0.59 2.69
CA MET A 71 3.97 -1.21 2.31
C MET A 71 3.97 -2.67 2.72
N GLY A 72 2.78 -3.20 3.00
CA GLY A 72 2.63 -4.60 3.37
C GLY A 72 1.18 -5.05 3.24
N VAL A 73 1.00 -6.32 2.93
CA VAL A 73 -0.30 -6.98 3.01
C VAL A 73 -0.37 -7.76 4.31
N THR A 74 -1.47 -7.59 5.03
CA THR A 74 -1.70 -8.20 6.34
C THR A 74 -3.01 -8.97 6.38
N THR A 75 -3.14 -9.89 7.35
CA THR A 75 -4.43 -10.51 7.69
C THR A 75 -5.45 -9.47 8.14
N ALA A 76 -6.73 -9.82 8.20
CA ALA A 76 -7.82 -8.89 8.53
C ALA A 76 -7.66 -8.09 9.83
N ASN A 77 -7.04 -8.69 10.84
CA ASN A 77 -6.72 -8.01 12.10
C ASN A 77 -5.56 -6.99 11.99
N GLY A 78 -4.90 -6.88 10.84
CA GLY A 78 -3.80 -5.95 10.58
C GLY A 78 -2.45 -6.34 11.21
N LEU A 79 -2.35 -7.51 11.86
CA LEU A 79 -1.18 -7.86 12.67
C LEU A 79 -0.14 -8.70 11.94
N LYS A 80 -0.58 -9.69 11.15
CA LYS A 80 0.33 -10.65 10.50
C LYS A 80 0.52 -10.30 9.03
N ALA A 81 1.77 -10.08 8.62
CA ALA A 81 2.13 -9.95 7.21
C ALA A 81 1.95 -11.28 6.47
N ILE A 82 1.41 -11.23 5.26
CA ILE A 82 1.13 -12.41 4.44
C ILE A 82 1.57 -12.19 2.99
N ASN A 83 1.78 -13.30 2.28
CA ASN A 83 2.08 -13.32 0.85
C ASN A 83 0.82 -13.72 0.09
N ILE A 84 0.23 -12.77 -0.65
CA ILE A 84 -0.97 -13.00 -1.49
C ILE A 84 -0.65 -13.50 -2.90
N PHE A 85 0.63 -13.55 -3.29
CA PHE A 85 1.10 -13.99 -4.62
C PHE A 85 1.40 -15.49 -4.67
N LYS A 86 1.37 -16.18 -3.52
CA LYS A 86 1.78 -17.59 -3.42
C LYS A 86 0.70 -18.58 -3.87
N SER A 87 -0.57 -18.18 -3.94
CA SER A 87 -1.70 -19.10 -4.12
C SER A 87 -2.83 -18.45 -4.91
N ASP A 88 -3.47 -19.24 -5.79
CA ASP A 88 -4.62 -18.79 -6.59
C ASP A 88 -5.84 -18.44 -5.74
N LYS A 89 -5.91 -18.93 -4.49
CA LYS A 89 -6.99 -18.58 -3.54
C LYS A 89 -7.01 -17.10 -3.17
N THR A 90 -5.93 -16.38 -3.43
CA THR A 90 -5.82 -14.95 -3.15
C THR A 90 -5.74 -14.12 -4.43
N ALA A 91 -6.13 -14.67 -5.58
CA ALA A 91 -6.14 -13.98 -6.87
C ALA A 91 -6.95 -12.67 -6.82
N ASP A 92 -8.15 -12.69 -6.26
CA ASP A 92 -8.99 -11.49 -6.08
C ASP A 92 -8.30 -10.41 -5.24
N ASN A 93 -7.52 -10.81 -4.23
CA ASN A 93 -6.74 -9.86 -3.41
C ASN A 93 -5.61 -9.22 -4.23
N VAL A 94 -5.00 -10.00 -5.14
CA VAL A 94 -3.91 -9.55 -6.03
C VAL A 94 -4.46 -8.57 -7.06
N GLU A 95 -5.62 -8.84 -7.65
CA GLU A 95 -6.29 -7.91 -8.57
C GLU A 95 -6.61 -6.58 -7.88
N GLN A 96 -7.25 -6.63 -6.71
CA GLN A 96 -7.57 -5.43 -5.93
C GLN A 96 -6.30 -4.68 -5.49
N TYR A 97 -5.23 -5.41 -5.14
CA TYR A 97 -3.93 -4.83 -4.83
C TYR A 97 -3.39 -4.04 -6.03
N HIS A 98 -3.34 -4.66 -7.22
CA HIS A 98 -2.84 -3.99 -8.42
C HIS A 98 -3.67 -2.77 -8.78
N PHE A 99 -5.00 -2.83 -8.66
CA PHE A 99 -5.86 -1.65 -8.87
C PHE A 99 -5.48 -0.47 -7.96
N ILE A 100 -5.22 -0.73 -6.68
CA ILE A 100 -4.81 0.32 -5.73
C ILE A 100 -3.42 0.87 -6.09
N ILE A 101 -2.48 0.00 -6.44
CA ILE A 101 -1.11 0.40 -6.78
C ILE A 101 -1.06 1.17 -8.10
N ASP A 102 -1.78 0.73 -9.13
CA ASP A 102 -1.85 1.42 -10.43
C ASP A 102 -2.41 2.83 -10.26
N ASN A 103 -3.43 3.00 -9.40
CA ASN A 103 -3.93 4.33 -9.07
C ASN A 103 -2.89 5.21 -8.35
N MET A 104 -2.05 4.64 -7.48
CA MET A 104 -0.94 5.39 -6.89
C MET A 104 0.13 5.77 -7.91
N ILE A 105 0.38 4.91 -8.91
CA ILE A 105 1.34 5.18 -9.99
C ILE A 105 0.81 6.28 -10.91
N GLU A 106 -0.44 6.16 -11.36
CA GLU A 106 -1.12 7.15 -12.22
C GLU A 106 -1.13 8.54 -11.56
N ARG A 107 -1.31 8.58 -10.24
CA ARG A 107 -1.34 9.82 -9.46
C ARG A 107 0.05 10.31 -9.04
N GLN A 108 1.13 9.71 -9.57
CA GLN A 108 2.51 10.10 -9.33
C GLN A 108 2.91 10.02 -7.84
N VAL A 109 2.39 9.03 -7.12
CA VAL A 109 2.78 8.74 -5.74
C VAL A 109 3.88 7.68 -5.71
N LEU A 110 3.74 6.65 -6.53
CA LEU A 110 4.72 5.58 -6.70
C LEU A 110 5.16 5.47 -8.16
N GLU A 111 6.31 4.84 -8.38
CA GLU A 111 6.79 4.39 -9.68
C GLU A 111 7.29 2.96 -9.54
N GLU A 112 7.20 2.15 -10.61
CA GLU A 112 7.94 0.88 -10.66
C GLU A 112 9.45 1.19 -10.64
N ALA A 113 10.18 0.48 -9.79
CA ALA A 113 11.57 0.80 -9.45
C ALA A 113 12.53 0.49 -10.60
#